data_AF-A0AAQ3MJ05-F1
#
_entry.id   AF-A0AAQ3MJ05-F1
#
_cell.length_a   1.000
_cell.length_b   1.000
_cell.length_c   1.000
_cell.angle_alpha   90.00
_cell.angle_beta   90.00
_cell.angle_gamma   90.00
#
_symmetry.space_group_name_H-M   'P 1'
#
loop_
_entity.id
_entity.type
_entity.pdbx_description
1 polymer ?
#
loop_
_entity_poly.entity_id
_entity_poly.type
_entity_poly.pdbx_seq_one_letter_code
_entity_poly.pdbx_strand_id
1 'polypeptide(L)'
;MGFLLAANGLVVLYITINLFKIYYGDDWGGLFEATTGYGLSRFSIALFGRVGGGIYTKVADVDADLVGEVERNIPEDDPRNPAAEKVGDNVGDIAGMGYDLFGSYAESSCATLVVASISLFGLNHEFTAILYSIFIWA
;
A
#
# COMPACT_ATOMS: atom_id res chain seq x y z
N MET A 1 -10.66 6.44 -5.20
CA MET A 1 -9.33 5.93 -4.79
C MET A 1 -9.37 4.46 -4.39
N GLY A 2 -10.18 4.07 -3.39
CA GLY A 2 -10.21 2.69 -2.84
C GLY A 2 -10.35 1.56 -3.88
N PHE A 3 -11.39 1.60 -4.73
CA PHE A 3 -11.58 0.58 -5.77
C PHE A 3 -10.40 0.45 -6.74
N LEU A 4 -9.78 1.57 -7.13
CA LEU A 4 -8.62 1.55 -8.02
C LEU A 4 -7.40 0.92 -7.33
N LEU A 5 -7.14 1.24 -6.07
CA LEU A 5 -6.06 0.63 -5.29
C LEU A 5 -6.26 -0.87 -5.11
N ALA A 6 -7.46 -1.28 -4.72
CA ALA A 6 -7.79 -2.69 -4.49
C ALA A 6 -7.70 -3.50 -5.78
N ALA A 7 -8.38 -3.06 -6.85
CA ALA A 7 -8.40 -3.79 -8.11
C ALA A 7 -7.01 -3.83 -8.77
N ASN A 8 -6.26 -2.73 -8.77
CA ASN A 8 -4.92 -2.72 -9.35
C ASN A 8 -3.96 -3.60 -8.54
N GLY A 9 -4.03 -3.54 -7.21
CA GLY A 9 -3.23 -4.40 -6.34
C GLY A 9 -3.46 -5.89 -6.57
N LEU A 10 -4.73 -6.28 -6.72
CA LEU A 10 -5.14 -7.64 -7.04
C LEU A 10 -4.63 -8.09 -8.41
N VAL A 11 -4.83 -7.27 -9.44
CA VAL A 11 -4.42 -7.58 -10.82
C VAL A 11 -2.90 -7.72 -10.91
N VAL A 12 -2.13 -6.82 -10.28
CA VAL A 12 -0.66 -6.88 -10.30
C VAL A 12 -0.16 -8.13 -9.56
N LEU A 13 -0.72 -8.46 -8.40
CA LEU A 13 -0.35 -9.65 -7.65
C LEU A 13 -0.68 -10.93 -8.45
N TYR A 14 -1.87 -11.01 -9.03
CA TYR A 14 -2.27 -12.13 -9.88
C TYR A 14 -1.36 -12.31 -11.10
N ILE A 15 -1.03 -11.23 -11.81
CA ILE A 15 -0.10 -11.27 -12.94
C ILE A 15 1.29 -11.72 -12.49
N THR A 16 1.80 -11.20 -11.38
CA THR A 16 3.12 -11.55 -10.84
C THR A 16 3.21 -13.04 -10.53
N ILE A 17 2.19 -13.61 -9.88
CA ILE A 17 2.11 -15.05 -9.57
C ILE A 17 2.13 -15.88 -10.86
N ASN A 18 1.34 -15.51 -11.87
CA ASN A 18 1.30 -16.24 -13.14
C ASN A 18 2.63 -16.16 -13.90
N LEU A 19 3.31 -15.01 -13.86
CA LEU A 19 4.64 -14.86 -14.45
C LEU A 19 5.69 -15.69 -13.73
N PHE A 20 5.70 -15.68 -12.40
CA PHE A 20 6.64 -16.48 -11.61
C PHE A 20 6.38 -17.98 -11.75
N LYS A 21 5.11 -18.38 -11.91
CA LYS A 21 4.74 -19.77 -12.22
C LYS A 21 5.37 -20.30 -13.50
N ILE A 22 5.54 -19.47 -14.53
CA ILE A 22 6.22 -19.88 -15.77
C ILE A 22 7.68 -20.26 -15.51
N TYR A 23 8.35 -19.57 -14.58
CA TYR A 23 9.75 -19.81 -14.24
C TYR A 23 9.95 -20.95 -13.23
N TYR A 24 9.16 -20.95 -12.14
CA TYR A 24 9.30 -21.91 -11.04
C TYR A 24 8.61 -23.26 -11.30
N GLY A 25 7.65 -23.33 -12.23
CA GLY A 25 6.94 -24.56 -12.57
C GLY A 25 6.23 -25.19 -11.36
N ASP A 26 6.73 -26.35 -10.92
CA ASP A 26 6.18 -27.12 -9.78
C ASP A 26 6.82 -26.74 -8.44
N ASP A 27 7.86 -25.89 -8.41
CA ASP A 27 8.44 -25.37 -7.17
C ASP A 27 7.61 -24.19 -6.63
N TRP A 28 6.46 -24.51 -6.04
CA TRP A 28 5.54 -23.51 -5.50
C TRP A 28 6.06 -22.91 -4.19
N GLY A 29 6.93 -23.63 -3.47
CA GLY A 29 7.63 -23.09 -2.30
C GLY A 29 8.45 -21.86 -2.67
N GLY A 30 9.38 -22.03 -3.62
CA GLY A 30 10.23 -20.94 -4.12
C GLY A 30 9.44 -19.82 -4.81
N LEU A 31 8.36 -20.16 -5.52
CA LEU A 31 7.49 -19.18 -6.18
C LEU A 31 6.86 -18.19 -5.19
N PHE A 32 6.20 -18.70 -4.14
CA PHE A 32 5.51 -17.86 -3.18
C PHE A 32 6.48 -17.20 -2.19
N GLU A 33 7.63 -17.83 -1.90
CA GLU A 33 8.73 -17.17 -1.20
C GLU A 33 9.23 -15.95 -1.98
N ALA A 34 9.50 -16.08 -3.28
CA ALA A 34 9.88 -14.94 -4.12
C ALA A 34 8.78 -13.86 -4.18
N THR A 35 7.51 -14.26 -4.11
CA THR A 35 6.36 -13.33 -4.10
C THR A 35 6.31 -12.47 -2.83
N THR A 36 6.92 -12.89 -1.71
CA THR A 36 7.01 -12.04 -0.50
C THR A 36 7.76 -10.73 -0.73
N GLY A 37 8.70 -10.71 -1.68
CA GLY A 37 9.40 -9.50 -2.08
C GLY A 37 8.46 -8.41 -2.61
N TYR A 38 7.29 -8.78 -3.15
CA TYR A 38 6.24 -7.84 -3.52
C TYR A 38 5.71 -7.10 -2.29
N GLY A 39 5.29 -7.83 -1.25
CA GLY A 39 4.80 -7.26 0.01
C GLY A 39 5.84 -6.35 0.67
N LEU A 40 7.08 -6.82 0.80
CA LEU A 40 8.18 -6.06 1.39
C LEU A 40 8.44 -4.73 0.66
N SER A 41 8.43 -4.75 -0.68
CA SER A 41 8.64 -3.54 -1.49
C SER A 41 7.51 -2.53 -1.31
N ARG A 42 6.25 -3.00 -1.21
CA ARG A 42 5.09 -2.13 -1.00
C ARG A 42 5.08 -1.51 0.40
N PHE A 43 5.38 -2.30 1.43
CA PHE A 43 5.50 -1.81 2.79
C PHE A 43 6.63 -0.77 2.93
N SER A 44 7.78 -1.01 2.30
CA SER A 44 8.89 -0.05 2.32
C SER A 44 8.49 1.31 1.74
N ILE A 45 7.80 1.32 0.59
CA ILE A 45 7.29 2.56 -0.01
C ILE A 45 6.23 3.21 0.88
N ALA A 46 5.34 2.42 1.49
CA ALA A 46 4.32 2.92 2.41
C ALA A 46 4.91 3.63 3.63
N LEU A 47 5.98 3.07 4.21
CA LEU A 47 6.68 3.67 5.33
C LEU A 47 7.21 5.06 4.97
N PHE A 48 7.96 5.18 3.87
CA PHE A 48 8.50 6.46 3.45
C PHE A 48 7.41 7.45 3.01
N GLY A 49 6.38 6.98 2.30
CA GLY A 49 5.27 7.82 1.86
C GLY A 49 4.48 8.39 3.03
N ARG A 50 4.20 7.57 4.05
CA ARG A 50 3.46 8.00 5.24
C ARG A 50 4.27 8.91 6.14
N VAL A 51 5.55 8.60 6.39
CA VAL A 51 6.43 9.44 7.21
C VAL A 51 6.73 10.76 6.50
N GLY A 52 7.10 10.71 5.21
CA GLY A 52 7.40 11.90 4.43
C GLY A 52 6.18 12.81 4.24
N GLY A 53 5.04 12.24 3.86
CA GLY A 53 3.80 13.00 3.69
C GLY A 53 3.23 13.51 5.02
N GLY A 54 3.33 12.72 6.09
CA GLY A 54 2.88 13.12 7.43
C GLY A 54 3.69 14.28 8.01
N ILE A 55 5.01 14.29 7.82
CA ILE A 55 5.85 15.44 8.21
C ILE A 55 5.47 16.67 7.39
N TYR A 56 5.33 16.51 6.07
CA TYR A 56 5.01 17.62 5.19
C TYR A 56 3.66 18.26 5.55
N THR A 57 2.60 17.46 5.71
CA THR A 57 1.27 17.99 6.06
C THR A 57 1.30 18.64 7.43
N LYS A 58 1.83 17.97 8.47
CA LYS A 58 1.75 18.53 9.82
C LYS A 58 2.58 19.79 10.00
N VAL A 59 3.70 19.93 9.29
CA VAL A 59 4.46 21.19 9.30
C VAL A 59 3.70 22.30 8.56
N ALA A 60 3.05 21.97 7.43
CA ALA A 60 2.28 22.94 6.66
C ALA A 60 1.02 23.42 7.42
N ASP A 61 0.26 22.51 8.03
CA ASP A 61 -0.91 22.82 8.86
C ASP A 61 -0.50 23.73 10.04
N VAL A 62 0.53 23.34 10.79
CA VAL A 62 0.97 24.08 11.97
C VAL A 62 1.49 25.49 11.62
N ASP A 63 2.19 25.64 10.49
CA ASP A 63 2.65 26.95 10.01
C ASP A 63 1.47 27.84 9.56
N ALA A 64 0.49 27.24 8.85
CA ALA A 64 -0.70 27.93 8.39
C ALA A 64 -1.55 28.45 9.55
N ASP A 65 -1.83 27.60 10.54
CA ASP A 65 -2.70 27.90 11.69
C ASP A 65 -2.05 28.91 12.64
N LEU A 66 -0.77 28.70 13.00
CA LEU A 66 -0.09 29.57 13.96
C LEU A 66 0.08 30.98 13.40
N VAL A 67 0.62 31.12 12.19
CA VAL A 67 0.91 32.45 11.63
C VAL A 67 -0.37 33.11 11.12
N GLY A 68 -1.26 32.35 10.48
CA GLY A 68 -2.52 32.85 9.93
C GLY A 68 -3.49 33.26 11.04
N GLU A 69 -3.94 32.29 11.83
CA GLU A 69 -5.01 32.52 12.79
C GLU A 69 -4.52 33.22 14.05
N VAL A 70 -3.45 32.71 14.67
CA VAL A 70 -3.03 33.18 15.99
C VAL A 70 -2.30 34.53 15.91
N GLU A 71 -1.34 34.67 15.00
CA GLU A 71 -0.55 35.91 14.91
C GLU A 71 -1.23 36.99 14.06
N ARG A 72 -1.76 36.64 12.90
CA ARG A 72 -2.31 37.61 11.93
C ARG A 72 -3.81 37.79 12.00
N ASN A 73 -4.52 36.96 12.78
CA ASN A 73 -5.98 36.98 12.92
C ASN A 73 -6.68 36.97 11.54
N ILE A 74 -6.11 36.26 10.56
CA ILE A 74 -6.78 35.97 9.30
C ILE A 74 -7.52 34.63 9.43
N PRO A 75 -8.63 34.43 8.70
CA PRO A 75 -9.35 33.17 8.72
C PRO A 75 -8.46 32.00 8.28
N GLU A 76 -8.79 30.80 8.75
CA GLU A 76 -8.33 29.52 8.19
C GLU A 76 -8.40 29.55 6.67
N ASP A 77 -7.44 28.94 5.99
CA ASP A 77 -7.47 28.74 4.55
C ASP A 77 -7.49 30.03 3.69
N ASP A 78 -7.15 31.18 4.28
CA ASP A 78 -7.16 32.46 3.59
C ASP A 78 -6.11 32.49 2.46
N PRO A 79 -6.46 32.93 1.24
CA PRO A 79 -5.55 32.93 0.09
C PRO A 79 -4.32 33.86 0.25
N ARG A 80 -4.31 34.72 1.27
CA ARG A 80 -3.15 35.55 1.63
C ARG A 80 -2.11 34.78 2.44
N ASN A 81 -2.48 33.63 3.01
CA ASN A 81 -1.56 32.75 3.72
C ASN A 81 -0.72 31.94 2.70
N PRO A 82 0.60 32.10 2.66
CA PRO A 82 1.45 31.40 1.69
C PRO A 82 1.74 29.94 2.06
N ALA A 83 1.27 29.45 3.21
CA ALA A 83 1.48 28.09 3.67
C ALA A 83 0.86 27.05 2.71
N ALA A 84 1.50 25.88 2.61
CA ALA A 84 1.18 24.86 1.61
C ALA A 84 0.25 23.73 2.14
N GLU A 85 -0.66 24.06 3.06
CA GLU A 85 -1.55 23.13 3.79
C GLU A 85 -2.31 22.17 2.86
N LYS A 86 -3.00 22.70 1.84
CA LYS A 86 -3.76 21.90 0.87
C LYS A 86 -2.92 20.93 0.04
N VAL A 87 -1.63 21.24 -0.15
CA VAL A 87 -0.70 20.31 -0.78
C VAL A 87 -0.34 19.21 0.23
N GLY A 88 -0.20 19.58 1.50
CA GLY A 88 0.01 18.66 2.60
C GLY A 88 -1.08 17.62 2.72
N ASP A 89 -2.35 18.02 2.74
CA ASP A 89 -3.48 17.08 2.84
C ASP A 89 -3.44 16.01 1.74
N ASN A 90 -3.15 16.43 0.51
CA ASN A 90 -3.06 15.50 -0.62
C ASN A 90 -1.85 14.56 -0.52
N VAL A 91 -0.71 15.05 -0.04
CA VAL A 91 0.55 14.27 0.04
C VAL A 91 0.56 13.35 1.26
N GLY A 92 0.09 13.82 2.41
CA GLY A 92 0.01 13.06 3.65
C GLY A 92 -1.23 12.20 3.72
N ASP A 93 -2.39 12.83 3.75
CA ASP A 93 -3.64 12.16 4.11
C ASP A 93 -4.20 11.30 2.98
N ILE A 94 -4.04 11.73 1.72
CA ILE A 94 -4.49 10.95 0.57
C ILE A 94 -3.41 9.96 0.12
N ALA A 95 -2.23 10.44 -0.30
CA ALA A 95 -1.20 9.56 -0.85
C ALA A 95 -0.60 8.64 0.23
N GLY A 96 -0.27 9.17 1.41
CA GLY A 96 0.26 8.38 2.53
C GLY A 96 -0.68 7.27 2.99
N MET A 97 -1.98 7.58 3.16
CA MET A 97 -2.99 6.58 3.52
C MET A 97 -3.19 5.53 2.41
N GLY A 98 -3.12 5.94 1.14
CA GLY A 98 -3.19 5.03 0.00
C GLY A 98 -2.06 4.00 0.01
N TYR A 99 -0.82 4.43 0.24
CA TYR A 99 0.32 3.50 0.31
C TYR A 99 0.23 2.56 1.51
N ASP A 100 -0.22 3.05 2.66
CA ASP A 100 -0.39 2.27 3.89
C ASP A 100 -1.38 1.11 3.73
N LEU A 101 -2.56 1.40 3.18
CA LEU A 101 -3.59 0.39 2.90
C LEU A 101 -3.11 -0.63 1.86
N PHE A 102 -2.41 -0.16 0.84
CA PHE A 102 -1.87 -1.05 -0.19
C PHE A 102 -0.74 -1.97 0.33
N GLY A 103 0.13 -1.45 1.20
CA GLY A 103 1.14 -2.25 1.89
C GLY A 103 0.51 -3.35 2.75
N SER A 104 -0.50 -2.99 3.54
CA SER A 104 -1.24 -3.93 4.39
C SER A 104 -1.93 -5.04 3.57
N TYR A 105 -2.53 -4.69 2.44
CA TYR A 105 -3.10 -5.64 1.49
C TYR A 105 -2.01 -6.59 0.94
N ALA A 106 -0.91 -6.05 0.43
CA ALA A 106 0.14 -6.84 -0.19
C ALA A 106 0.80 -7.81 0.80
N GLU A 107 1.11 -7.39 2.02
CA GLU A 107 1.71 -8.25 3.04
C GLU A 107 0.77 -9.35 3.52
N SER A 108 -0.50 -9.04 3.80
CA SER A 108 -1.47 -10.04 4.26
C SER A 108 -1.75 -11.12 3.20
N SER A 109 -1.85 -10.72 1.92
CA SER A 109 -1.95 -11.67 0.81
C SER A 109 -0.67 -12.50 0.64
N CYS A 110 0.52 -11.90 0.70
CA CYS A 110 1.76 -12.66 0.57
C CYS A 110 1.98 -13.65 1.73
N ALA A 111 1.69 -13.23 2.96
CA ALA A 111 1.84 -14.09 4.15
C ALA A 111 0.94 -15.33 4.06
N THR A 112 -0.31 -15.17 3.63
CA THR A 112 -1.24 -16.29 3.42
C THR A 112 -0.76 -17.22 2.29
N LEU A 113 -0.23 -16.67 1.20
CA LEU A 113 0.29 -17.47 0.08
C LEU A 113 1.51 -18.31 0.44
N VAL A 114 2.46 -17.77 1.20
CA VAL A 114 3.66 -18.52 1.65
C VAL A 114 3.29 -19.66 2.59
N VAL A 115 2.37 -19.43 3.53
CA VAL A 115 1.91 -20.49 4.41
C VAL A 115 1.15 -21.56 3.62
N ALA A 116 0.35 -21.16 2.64
CA ALA A 116 -0.38 -22.08 1.77
C ALA A 116 0.55 -22.88 0.84
N SER A 117 1.70 -22.33 0.42
CA SER A 117 2.65 -23.00 -0.48
C SER A 117 3.33 -24.22 0.14
N ILE A 118 3.58 -24.19 1.45
CA ILE A 118 4.16 -25.31 2.21
C ILE A 118 3.09 -26.22 2.82
N SER A 119 1.81 -25.84 2.70
CA SER A 119 0.67 -26.63 3.15
C SER A 119 0.23 -27.64 2.10
N LEU A 120 -0.76 -28.48 2.44
CA LEU A 120 -1.32 -29.50 1.53
C LEU A 120 -1.74 -28.92 0.17
N PHE A 121 -2.23 -27.68 0.14
CA PHE A 121 -2.64 -26.99 -1.08
C PHE A 121 -1.49 -26.75 -2.06
N GLY A 122 -0.29 -26.42 -1.56
CA GLY A 122 0.91 -26.24 -2.39
C GLY A 122 1.60 -27.53 -2.76
N LEU A 123 1.59 -28.52 -1.86
CA LEU A 123 2.16 -29.84 -2.12
C LEU A 123 1.38 -30.65 -3.17
N ASN A 124 0.06 -30.45 -3.24
CA ASN A 124 -0.81 -31.08 -4.23
C ASN A 124 -1.02 -30.23 -5.51
N HIS A 125 -0.35 -29.09 -5.61
CA HIS A 125 -0.48 -28.15 -6.73
C HIS A 125 -1.94 -27.73 -7.00
N GLU A 126 -2.74 -27.59 -5.94
CA GLU A 126 -4.14 -27.16 -6.03
C GLU A 126 -4.25 -25.64 -6.17
N PHE A 127 -4.16 -25.17 -7.42
CA PHE A 127 -4.07 -23.74 -7.74
C PHE A 127 -5.23 -22.91 -7.18
N THR A 128 -6.45 -23.44 -7.26
CA THR A 128 -7.66 -22.75 -6.77
C THR A 128 -7.64 -22.58 -5.25
N ALA A 129 -7.16 -23.58 -4.51
CA ALA A 129 -7.13 -23.55 -3.05
C ALA A 129 -6.06 -22.59 -2.53
N ILE A 130 -4.89 -22.52 -3.19
CA ILE A 130 -3.84 -21.56 -2.86
C ILE A 130 -4.26 -20.12 -3.12
N LEU A 131 -4.97 -19.87 -4.22
CA LEU A 131 -5.46 -18.54 -4.57
C LEU A 131 -6.72 -18.14 -3.79
N TYR A 132 -7.19 -18.95 -2.84
CA TYR A 132 -8.37 -18.64 -2.02
C TYR A 132 -8.25 -17.27 -1.33
N SER A 133 -7.06 -16.94 -0.82
CA SER A 133 -6.74 -15.61 -0.27
C SER A 133 -7.07 -14.49 -1.25
N ILE A 134 -6.69 -14.63 -2.52
CA ILE A 134 -6.92 -13.65 -3.59
C ILE A 134 -8.40 -13.58 -3.97
N PHE A 135 -9.11 -14.70 -3.99
CA PHE A 135 -10.55 -14.73 -4.30
C PHE A 135 -11.41 -14.05 -3.24
N ILE A 136 -11.00 -14.03 -1.96
CA ILE A 136 -11.73 -13.28 -0.92
C ILE A 136 -11.71 -11.77 -1.19
N TRP A 137 -10.67 -11.28 -1.88
CA TRP A 137 -10.49 -9.85 -2.19
C TRP A 137 -11.05 -9.44 -3.57
N ALA A 138 -11.57 -10.40 -4.35
CA ALA A 138 -12.14 -10.19 -5.67
C ALA A 138 -13.65 -9.89 -5.59
#